data_AF-A0A5P9CB28-F1
#
_entry.id   AF-A0A5P9CB28-F1
#
_cell.length_a   1.000
_cell.length_b   1.000
_cell.length_c   1.000
_cell.angle_alpha   90.00
_cell.angle_beta   90.00
_cell.angle_gamma   90.00
#
_symmetry.space_group_name_H-M   'P 1'
#
loop_
_entity.id
_entity.type
_entity.pdbx_description
1 polymer ?
#
loop_
_entity_poly.entity_id
_entity_poly.type
_entity_poly.pdbx_seq_one_letter_code
_entity_poly.pdbx_strand_id
1 'polypeptide(L)'
;MTKRDIFSELIEGFDDLAAAREGKRTLRTHKVEYKPIEPATGAEIVALREKLQMSQGVFAQAIHAKPATLKNWEQNRSKPNDQATVLIRILSKHPELIRELA
;
A
#
# COMPACT_ATOMS: atom_id res chain seq x y z
N MET A 1 -38.35 -13.50 -15.07
CA MET A 1 -36.88 -13.50 -14.98
C MET A 1 -36.40 -14.82 -15.56
N THR A 2 -35.71 -14.79 -16.68
CA THR A 2 -35.11 -16.00 -17.28
C THR A 2 -34.10 -16.60 -16.30
N LYS A 3 -34.17 -17.93 -16.14
CA LYS A 3 -33.28 -18.68 -15.26
C LYS A 3 -31.87 -18.61 -15.86
N ARG A 4 -30.94 -18.00 -15.14
CA ARG A 4 -29.54 -17.84 -15.57
C ARG A 4 -28.90 -19.21 -15.79
N ASP A 5 -28.30 -19.43 -16.95
CA ASP A 5 -27.55 -20.64 -17.25
C ASP A 5 -26.05 -20.36 -17.12
N ILE A 6 -25.51 -20.70 -15.95
CA ILE A 6 -24.11 -20.47 -15.62
C ILE A 6 -23.17 -21.29 -16.50
N PHE A 7 -23.61 -22.48 -16.95
CA PHE A 7 -22.75 -23.34 -17.76
C PHE A 7 -22.56 -22.74 -19.15
N SER A 8 -23.65 -22.30 -19.79
CA SER A 8 -23.58 -21.63 -21.09
C SER A 8 -22.76 -20.34 -21.05
N GLU A 9 -22.93 -19.51 -20.01
CA GLU A 9 -22.16 -18.27 -19.84
C GLU A 9 -20.66 -18.50 -19.65
N LEU A 10 -20.27 -19.58 -18.94
CA LEU A 10 -18.87 -19.93 -18.78
C LEU A 10 -18.24 -20.37 -20.10
N ILE A 11 -18.94 -21.20 -20.88
CA ILE A 11 -18.49 -21.64 -22.21
C ILE A 11 -18.29 -20.44 -23.13
N GLU A 12 -19.27 -19.53 -23.17
CA GLU A 12 -19.16 -18.27 -23.93
C GLU A 12 -17.93 -17.45 -23.48
N GLY A 13 -17.68 -17.35 -22.18
CA GLY A 13 -16.49 -16.66 -21.65
C GLY A 13 -15.16 -17.29 -22.07
N PHE A 14 -15.09 -18.61 -22.24
CA PHE A 14 -13.89 -19.29 -22.74
C PHE A 14 -13.68 -19.08 -24.24
N ASP A 15 -14.75 -19.11 -25.03
CA ASP A 15 -14.69 -18.81 -26.46
C ASP A 15 -14.24 -17.35 -26.70
N ASP A 16 -14.75 -16.43 -25.88
CA ASP A 16 -14.35 -15.03 -25.86
C ASP A 16 -12.86 -14.85 -25.53
N LEU A 17 -12.36 -15.62 -24.56
CA LEU A 17 -10.94 -15.62 -24.18
C LEU A 17 -10.07 -16.16 -25.32
N ALA A 18 -10.51 -17.22 -26.01
CA ALA A 18 -9.81 -17.79 -27.15
C ALA A 18 -9.72 -16.77 -28.31
N ALA A 19 -10.85 -16.16 -28.67
CA ALA A 19 -10.90 -15.10 -29.68
C ALA A 19 -10.03 -13.89 -29.30
N ALA A 20 -9.94 -13.56 -28.02
CA ALA A 20 -9.09 -12.47 -27.55
C ALA A 20 -7.59 -12.76 -27.65
N ARG A 21 -7.17 -14.01 -27.41
CA ARG A 21 -5.78 -14.45 -27.59
C ARG A 21 -5.36 -14.46 -29.06
N GLU A 22 -6.29 -14.75 -29.96
CA GLU A 22 -6.08 -14.67 -31.41
C GLU A 22 -6.17 -13.22 -31.96
N GLY A 23 -6.44 -12.23 -31.10
CA GLY A 23 -6.60 -10.83 -31.50
C GLY A 23 -7.90 -10.51 -32.23
N LYS A 24 -8.85 -11.47 -32.27
CA LYS A 24 -10.14 -11.34 -32.95
C LYS A 24 -11.20 -10.64 -32.09
N ARG A 25 -10.98 -10.54 -30.78
CA ARG A 25 -11.90 -9.92 -29.82
C ARG A 25 -11.14 -9.09 -28.78
N THR A 26 -11.57 -7.86 -28.52
CA THR A 26 -10.98 -7.03 -27.46
C THR A 26 -11.78 -7.20 -26.18
N LEU A 27 -11.16 -7.78 -25.15
CA LEU A 27 -11.74 -7.89 -23.82
C LEU A 27 -11.26 -6.75 -22.91
N ARG A 28 -12.09 -6.35 -21.95
CA ARG A 28 -11.71 -5.41 -20.90
C ARG A 28 -10.55 -6.01 -20.09
N THR A 29 -9.37 -5.45 -20.30
CA THR A 29 -8.13 -5.95 -19.70
C THR A 29 -7.52 -4.88 -18.81
N HIS A 30 -7.14 -5.26 -17.59
CA HIS A 30 -6.38 -4.42 -16.68
C HIS A 30 -4.99 -5.01 -16.52
N LYS A 31 -3.99 -4.34 -17.10
CA LYS A 31 -2.59 -4.71 -16.84
C LYS A 31 -2.20 -4.14 -15.48
N VAL A 32 -1.82 -5.01 -14.55
CA VAL A 32 -1.35 -4.63 -13.23
C VAL A 32 0.14 -4.91 -13.15
N GLU A 33 0.94 -3.87 -12.93
CA GLU A 33 2.36 -4.00 -12.62
C GLU A 33 2.54 -4.05 -11.11
N TYR A 34 3.26 -5.06 -10.62
CA TYR A 34 3.71 -5.06 -9.24
C TYR A 34 4.93 -4.13 -9.11
N LYS A 35 4.79 -3.07 -8.32
CA LYS A 35 5.89 -2.17 -7.96
C LYS A 35 6.22 -2.35 -6.48
N PRO A 36 7.44 -2.81 -6.15
CA PRO A 36 7.89 -2.87 -4.77
C PRO A 36 7.77 -1.49 -4.11
N ILE A 37 7.48 -1.47 -2.82
CA ILE A 37 7.42 -0.22 -2.08
C ILE A 37 8.85 0.22 -1.73
N GLU A 38 9.23 1.41 -2.21
CA GLU A 38 10.50 2.01 -1.80
C GLU A 38 10.44 2.40 -0.31
N PRO A 39 11.42 2.02 0.53
CA PRO A 39 11.42 2.35 1.94
C PRO A 39 11.36 3.86 2.19
N ALA A 40 10.63 4.27 3.22
CA ALA A 40 10.59 5.67 3.62
C ALA A 40 11.97 6.13 4.08
N THR A 41 12.36 7.32 3.62
CA THR A 41 13.64 7.95 3.96
C THR A 41 13.60 8.54 5.37
N GLY A 42 14.76 8.69 6.00
CA GLY A 42 14.86 9.35 7.31
C GLY A 42 14.30 10.78 7.29
N ALA A 43 14.46 11.50 6.17
CA ALA A 43 13.92 12.84 6.01
C ALA A 43 12.38 12.86 5.99
N GLU A 44 11.74 11.91 5.30
CA GLU A 44 10.27 11.77 5.31
C GLU A 44 9.74 11.48 6.73
N ILE A 45 10.45 10.64 7.49
CA ILE A 45 10.08 10.28 8.87
C ILE A 45 10.21 11.48 9.80
N VAL A 46 11.31 12.23 9.72
CA VAL A 46 11.52 13.45 10.50
C VAL A 46 10.43 14.49 10.18
N ALA A 47 10.16 14.71 8.89
CA ALA A 47 9.13 15.65 8.45
C ALA A 47 7.73 15.26 8.98
N LEU A 48 7.37 13.98 8.95
CA LEU A 48 6.12 13.49 9.51
C LEU A 48 6.04 13.72 11.02
N ARG A 49 7.09 13.34 11.75
CA ARG A 49 7.15 13.52 13.21
C ARG A 49 6.96 14.98 13.61
N GLU A 50 7.64 15.89 12.91
CA GLU A 50 7.53 17.34 13.14
C GLU A 50 6.16 17.89 12.77
N LYS A 51 5.57 17.41 11.66
CA LYS A 51 4.19 17.73 11.27
C LYS A 51 3.17 17.32 12.32
N LEU A 52 3.41 16.20 13.01
CA LEU A 52 2.59 15.71 14.12
C LEU A 52 2.92 16.37 15.47
N GLN A 53 3.93 17.24 15.51
CA GLN A 53 4.39 17.94 16.71
C GLN A 53 4.77 16.99 17.86
N MET A 54 5.34 15.84 17.52
CA MET A 54 5.74 14.81 18.48
C MET A 54 7.25 14.80 18.71
N SER A 55 7.65 14.54 19.95
CA SER A 55 9.04 14.19 20.24
C SER A 55 9.36 12.80 19.67
N GLN A 56 10.64 12.49 19.46
CA GLN A 56 11.06 11.20 18.89
C GLN A 56 10.53 10.00 19.72
N GLY A 57 10.59 10.09 21.05
CA GLY A 57 10.08 9.02 21.92
C GLY A 57 8.56 8.84 21.83
N VAL A 58 7.81 9.94 21.83
CA VAL A 58 6.33 9.91 21.72
C VAL A 58 5.92 9.35 20.37
N PHE A 59 6.56 9.80 19.29
CA PHE A 59 6.26 9.31 17.95
C PHE A 59 6.59 7.81 17.80
N ALA A 60 7.72 7.36 18.33
CA ALA A 60 8.08 5.94 18.32
C ALA A 60 7.01 5.08 18.98
N GLN A 61 6.52 5.49 20.16
CA GLN A 61 5.44 4.77 20.85
C GLN A 61 4.13 4.80 20.06
N ALA A 62 3.75 5.95 19.50
CA ALA A 62 2.51 6.11 18.74
C ALA A 62 2.43 5.20 17.50
N ILE A 63 3.57 4.90 16.86
CA ILE A 63 3.63 3.99 15.70
C ILE A 63 4.07 2.56 16.07
N HIS A 64 4.08 2.22 17.37
CA HIS A 64 4.51 0.92 17.89
C HIS A 64 5.93 0.50 17.47
N ALA A 65 6.84 1.48 17.40
CA ALA A 65 8.26 1.29 17.12
C ALA A 65 9.12 1.48 18.39
N LYS A 66 10.26 0.78 18.44
CA LYS A 66 11.25 1.02 19.50
C LYS A 66 11.92 2.39 19.25
N PRO A 67 12.18 3.21 20.29
CA PRO A 67 12.87 4.49 20.12
C PRO A 67 14.21 4.38 19.38
N ALA A 68 14.99 3.34 19.67
CA ALA A 68 16.26 3.06 18.99
C ALA A 68 16.05 2.76 17.49
N THR A 69 14.97 2.07 17.13
CA THR A 69 14.63 1.76 15.74
C THR A 69 14.23 3.02 14.98
N LEU A 70 13.34 3.84 15.56
CA LEU A 70 12.95 5.12 14.95
C LEU A 70 14.18 6.02 14.74
N LYS A 71 15.05 6.13 15.74
CA LYS A 71 16.30 6.90 15.64
C LYS A 71 17.19 6.41 14.49
N ASN A 72 17.32 5.09 14.32
CA ASN A 72 18.11 4.53 13.23
C ASN A 72 17.49 4.81 11.86
N TRP A 73 16.15 4.82 11.75
CA TRP A 73 15.47 5.20 10.52
C TRP A 73 15.65 6.68 10.18
N GLU A 74 15.44 7.59 11.14
CA GLU A 74 15.64 9.04 10.95
C GLU A 74 17.08 9.37 10.52
N GLN A 75 18.07 8.60 11.00
CA GLN A 75 19.48 8.74 10.64
C GLN A 75 19.91 7.95 9.39
N ASN A 76 18.98 7.28 8.70
CA ASN A 76 19.24 6.37 7.56
C ASN A 76 20.25 5.24 7.88
N ARG A 77 20.43 4.86 9.14
CA ARG A 77 21.28 3.72 9.56
C ARG A 77 20.61 2.38 9.31
N SER A 78 19.28 2.37 9.31
CA SER A 78 18.47 1.24 8.89
C SER A 78 17.25 1.74 8.11
N LYS A 79 16.56 0.84 7.43
CA LYS A 79 15.36 1.15 6.65
C LYS A 79 14.11 0.63 7.38
N PRO A 80 12.98 1.36 7.32
CA PRO A 80 11.70 0.80 7.74
C PRO A 80 11.33 -0.38 6.83
N ASN A 81 10.59 -1.34 7.40
CA ASN A 81 9.99 -2.40 6.60
C ASN A 81 8.83 -1.85 5.75
N ASP A 82 8.31 -2.68 4.84
CA ASP A 82 7.25 -2.29 3.92
C ASP A 82 5.99 -1.79 4.66
N GLN A 83 5.60 -2.46 5.75
CA GLN A 83 4.41 -2.10 6.54
C GLN A 83 4.59 -0.73 7.24
N ALA A 84 5.75 -0.50 7.84
CA ALA A 84 6.10 0.76 8.46
C ALA A 84 6.18 1.89 7.41
N THR A 85 6.73 1.59 6.24
CA THR A 85 6.78 2.53 5.10
C THR A 85 5.38 2.93 4.65
N VAL A 86 4.46 1.97 4.52
CA VAL A 86 3.05 2.24 4.22
C VAL A 86 2.44 3.12 5.31
N LEU A 87 2.63 2.77 6.58
CA LEU A 87 2.08 3.53 7.72
C LEU A 87 2.59 4.99 7.73
N ILE A 88 3.89 5.20 7.55
CA ILE A 88 4.50 6.53 7.44
C ILE A 88 3.86 7.33 6.30
N ARG A 89 3.66 6.72 5.13
CA ARG A 89 3.04 7.39 3.98
C ARG A 89 1.56 7.70 4.19
N ILE A 90 0.83 6.81 4.84
CA ILE A 90 -0.58 7.04 5.21
C ILE A 90 -0.67 8.22 6.18
N LEU A 91 0.11 8.21 7.26
CA LEU A 91 0.11 9.28 8.26
C LEU A 91 0.60 10.62 7.69
N SER A 92 1.50 10.59 6.70
CA SER A 92 1.91 11.81 5.97
C SER A 92 0.75 12.47 5.23
N LYS A 93 -0.12 11.67 4.60
CA LYS A 93 -1.32 12.15 3.90
C LYS A 93 -2.48 12.46 4.85
N HIS A 94 -2.63 11.67 5.90
CA HIS A 94 -3.74 11.68 6.85
C HIS A 94 -3.22 11.71 8.31
N PRO A 95 -2.69 12.86 8.77
CA PRO A 95 -2.10 12.99 10.10
C PRO A 95 -3.09 12.68 11.24
N GLU A 96 -4.38 12.90 11.01
CA GLU A 96 -5.48 12.65 11.95
C GLU A 96 -5.58 11.19 12.40
N LEU A 97 -5.15 10.25 11.56
CA LEU A 97 -5.23 8.82 11.82
C LEU A 97 -4.28 8.35 12.93
N ILE A 98 -3.34 9.19 13.37
CA ILE A 98 -2.47 8.86 14.50
C ILE A 98 -3.26 8.56 15.78
N ARG A 99 -4.47 9.12 15.91
CA ARG A 99 -5.34 8.92 17.07
C ARG A 99 -5.96 7.52 17.13
N GLU A 100 -6.07 6.84 15.99
CA GLU A 100 -6.62 5.49 15.88
C GLU A 100 -5.57 4.41 16.26
N LEU A 101 -4.30 4.81 16.44
CA LEU A 101 -3.19 3.92 16.80
C LEU A 101 -2.89 3.90 18.31
N ALA A 102 -3.50 4.81 19.07
CA ALA A 102 -3.24 5.08 20.49
C ALA A 102 -3.91 4.07 21.44
#